data_AF-A0A0D7AG22-F1
#
_entry.id   AF-A0A0D7AG22-F1
#
_cell.length_a   1.000
_cell.length_b   1.000
_cell.length_c   1.000
_cell.angle_alpha   90.00
_cell.angle_beta   90.00
_cell.angle_gamma   90.00
#
_symmetry.space_group_name_H-M   'P 1'
#
loop_
_entity.id
_entity.type
_entity.pdbx_description
1 polymer ?
#
loop_
_entity_poly.entity_id
_entity_poly.type
_entity_poly.pdbx_seq_one_letter_code
_entity_poly.pdbx_strand_id
1 'polypeptide(L)'
;MVAPSRWSRLPPPPPPRTRRSAAHFRSLFCLAFLARSTGVGGMMVTPETMMCEPTDRVPVGSTLIVEAASIEEVKEKIAEDVYWQSGVWDKEKMVILPIFLATQLP
;
A
#
# COMPACT_ATOMS: atom_id res chain seq x y z
N MET A 1 24.22 -25.20 45.54
CA MET A 1 24.11 -23.78 45.15
C MET A 1 24.64 -23.69 43.71
N VAL A 2 23.76 -23.82 42.72
CA VAL A 2 24.14 -23.91 41.29
C VAL A 2 24.01 -22.51 40.69
N ALA A 3 25.09 -21.97 40.13
CA ALA A 3 25.07 -20.67 39.47
C ALA A 3 24.17 -20.71 38.22
N PRO A 4 23.29 -19.71 37.99
CA PRO A 4 22.45 -19.70 36.81
C PRO A 4 23.29 -19.42 35.56
N SER A 5 23.00 -20.20 34.51
CA SER A 5 23.70 -20.19 33.23
C SER A 5 23.54 -18.84 32.52
N ARG A 6 24.59 -18.44 31.78
CA ARG A 6 24.78 -17.16 31.07
C ARG A 6 23.67 -16.78 30.06
N TRP A 7 22.67 -17.65 29.87
CA TRP A 7 21.57 -17.53 28.91
C TRP A 7 20.36 -16.72 29.42
N SER A 8 20.33 -16.32 30.69
CA SER A 8 19.22 -15.55 31.29
C SER A 8 19.21 -14.05 30.96
N ARG A 9 20.09 -13.57 30.06
CA ARG A 9 20.23 -12.14 29.68
C ARG A 9 20.09 -11.88 28.18
N LEU A 10 19.35 -12.71 27.45
CA LEU A 10 18.90 -12.28 26.13
C LEU A 10 17.73 -11.31 26.33
N PRO A 11 17.73 -10.13 25.68
CA PRO A 11 16.54 -9.28 25.67
C PRO A 11 15.37 -10.11 25.13
N PRO A 12 14.14 -9.87 25.63
CA PRO A 12 12.98 -10.59 25.11
C PRO A 12 12.95 -10.47 23.58
N PRO A 13 12.53 -11.53 22.85
CA PRO A 13 12.35 -11.43 21.41
C PRO A 13 11.47 -10.21 21.13
N PRO A 14 11.77 -9.42 20.07
CA PRO A 14 10.93 -8.29 19.73
C PRO A 14 9.47 -8.77 19.66
N PRO A 15 8.51 -7.97 20.16
CA PRO A 15 7.11 -8.37 20.10
C PRO A 15 6.78 -8.79 18.67
N PRO A 16 5.92 -9.80 18.46
CA PRO A 16 5.47 -10.17 17.12
C PRO A 16 5.07 -8.89 16.41
N ARG A 17 5.48 -8.76 15.14
CA ARG A 17 5.34 -7.56 14.30
C ARG A 17 3.86 -7.27 13.95
N THR A 18 2.93 -7.48 14.87
CA THR A 18 1.47 -7.41 14.72
C THR A 18 0.89 -6.01 14.98
N ARG A 19 1.73 -4.96 15.04
CA ARG A 19 1.28 -3.55 15.06
C ARG A 19 1.48 -2.79 13.75
N ARG A 20 1.99 -3.44 12.69
CA ARG A 20 2.02 -2.88 11.32
C ARG A 20 1.07 -3.59 10.34
N SER A 21 0.31 -4.58 10.81
CA SER A 21 -0.74 -5.26 10.04
C SER A 21 -1.96 -4.37 9.77
N ALA A 22 -2.22 -3.35 10.59
CA ALA A 22 -3.31 -2.39 10.36
C ALA A 22 -3.03 -1.40 9.22
N ALA A 23 -1.76 -1.10 8.93
CA ALA A 23 -1.39 -0.26 7.77
C ALA A 23 -1.52 -1.05 6.46
N HIS A 24 -1.18 -2.34 6.50
CA HIS A 24 -1.28 -3.25 5.35
C HIS A 24 -2.73 -3.45 4.88
N PHE A 25 -3.70 -3.50 5.81
CA PHE A 25 -5.13 -3.59 5.47
C PHE A 25 -5.77 -2.25 5.09
N ARG A 26 -5.15 -1.11 5.45
CA ARG A 26 -5.65 0.23 5.08
C ARG A 26 -5.34 0.61 3.64
N SER A 27 -4.31 0.01 3.02
CA SER A 27 -3.96 0.27 1.61
C SER A 27 -5.01 -0.27 0.65
N LEU A 28 -5.67 -1.37 1.01
CA LEU A 28 -6.79 -1.94 0.25
C LEU A 28 -8.04 -1.06 0.32
N PHE A 29 -8.18 -0.22 1.36
CA PHE A 29 -9.36 0.63 1.55
C PHE A 29 -9.36 1.87 0.64
N CYS A 30 -8.19 2.45 0.35
CA CYS A 30 -8.02 3.50 -0.67
C CYS A 30 -8.41 2.99 -2.07
N LEU A 31 -7.92 1.80 -2.42
CA LEU A 31 -8.21 1.11 -3.67
C LEU A 31 -9.71 0.84 -3.86
N ALA A 32 -10.37 0.34 -2.82
CA ALA A 32 -11.80 0.02 -2.87
C ALA A 32 -12.72 1.26 -2.85
N PHE A 33 -12.26 2.39 -2.30
CA PHE A 33 -13.07 3.61 -2.18
C PHE A 33 -13.02 4.48 -3.44
N LEU A 34 -11.87 4.56 -4.12
CA LEU A 34 -11.73 5.30 -5.38
C LEU A 34 -12.27 4.52 -6.57
N ALA A 35 -12.08 3.19 -6.60
CA ALA A 35 -12.69 2.33 -7.58
C ALA A 35 -14.14 2.05 -7.18
N ARG A 36 -15.05 2.96 -7.54
CA ARG A 36 -16.48 2.68 -7.52
C ARG A 36 -16.76 1.52 -8.51
N SER A 37 -16.57 0.29 -8.05
CA SER A 37 -16.85 -1.01 -8.71
C SER A 37 -16.23 -1.32 -10.08
N THR A 38 -15.59 -0.40 -10.80
CA THR A 38 -15.12 -0.63 -12.19
C THR A 38 -13.63 -0.37 -12.44
N GLY A 39 -12.85 -0.06 -11.40
CA GLY A 39 -11.42 0.25 -11.54
C GLY A 39 -10.50 -0.95 -11.29
N VAL A 40 -9.38 -1.00 -12.02
CA VAL A 40 -8.25 -1.88 -11.70
C VAL A 40 -7.28 -1.12 -10.83
N GLY A 41 -6.77 -1.75 -9.78
CA GLY A 41 -5.69 -1.16 -9.02
C GLY A 41 -4.85 -2.19 -8.29
N GLY A 42 -3.64 -1.78 -7.94
CA GLY A 42 -2.67 -2.68 -7.35
C GLY A 42 -1.55 -1.97 -6.62
N MET A 43 -0.84 -2.74 -5.81
CA MET A 43 0.38 -2.35 -5.13
C MET A 43 1.57 -2.59 -6.05
N MET A 44 2.35 -1.54 -6.31
CA MET A 44 3.65 -1.66 -6.95
C MET A 44 4.65 -2.17 -5.91
N VAL A 45 5.48 -3.13 -6.30
CA VAL A 45 6.47 -3.77 -5.43
C VAL A 45 7.86 -3.67 -6.03
N THR A 46 8.90 -3.83 -5.22
CA THR A 46 10.26 -3.86 -5.75
C THR A 46 10.48 -5.12 -6.61
N PRO A 47 11.36 -5.07 -7.63
CA PRO A 47 11.64 -6.23 -8.48
C PRO A 47 12.11 -7.47 -7.71
N GLU A 48 12.83 -7.28 -6.60
CA GLU A 48 13.37 -8.37 -5.78
C GLU A 48 12.27 -9.14 -5.05
N THR A 49 11.12 -8.52 -4.82
CA THR A 49 10.04 -9.10 -4.01
C THR A 49 8.80 -9.46 -4.82
N MET A 50 8.84 -9.34 -6.15
CA MET A 50 7.67 -9.58 -7.02
C MET A 50 7.11 -11.01 -6.93
N MET A 51 7.99 -12.01 -6.74
CA MET A 51 7.61 -13.42 -6.65
C MET A 51 7.44 -13.91 -5.21
N CYS A 52 7.66 -13.03 -4.22
CA CYS A 52 7.47 -13.39 -2.81
C CYS A 52 5.98 -13.53 -2.47
N GLU A 53 5.73 -14.26 -1.39
CA GLU A 53 4.42 -14.32 -0.76
C GLU A 53 3.91 -12.91 -0.45
N PRO A 54 2.60 -12.63 -0.54
CA PRO A 54 2.04 -11.29 -0.40
C PRO A 54 2.49 -10.55 0.87
N THR A 55 2.73 -11.27 1.97
CA THR A 55 3.19 -10.72 3.25
C THR A 55 4.63 -10.23 3.24
N ASP A 56 5.46 -10.75 2.34
CA ASP A 56 6.89 -10.45 2.23
C ASP A 56 7.22 -9.46 1.11
N ARG A 57 6.20 -9.03 0.35
CA ARG A 57 6.36 -8.02 -0.70
C ARG A 57 6.67 -6.66 -0.10
N VAL A 58 7.62 -5.95 -0.69
CA VAL A 58 7.98 -4.59 -0.28
C VAL A 58 7.25 -3.59 -1.17
N PRO A 59 6.29 -2.81 -0.63
CA PRO A 59 5.56 -1.82 -1.41
C PRO A 59 6.43 -0.61 -1.76
N VAL A 60 6.35 -0.16 -3.01
CA VAL A 60 6.95 1.11 -3.47
C VAL A 60 5.92 2.15 -3.91
N GLY A 61 4.67 1.75 -4.08
CA GLY A 61 3.58 2.66 -4.42
C GLY A 61 2.31 1.90 -4.81
N SER A 62 1.36 2.64 -5.39
CA SER A 62 0.09 2.10 -5.87
C SER A 62 -0.21 2.62 -7.26
N THR A 63 -0.92 1.82 -8.06
CA THR A 63 -1.44 2.22 -9.36
C THR A 63 -2.95 2.00 -9.37
N LEU A 64 -3.68 2.96 -9.94
CA LEU A 64 -5.12 2.95 -10.07
C LEU A 64 -5.48 3.33 -11.52
N ILE A 65 -6.37 2.55 -12.11
CA ILE A 65 -7.08 2.87 -13.35
C ILE A 65 -8.54 3.02 -12.95
N VAL A 66 -9.07 4.22 -13.08
CA VAL A 66 -10.43 4.56 -12.66
C VAL A 66 -11.17 5.25 -13.78
N GLU A 67 -12.47 4.99 -13.87
CA GLU A 67 -13.37 5.74 -14.73
C GLU A 67 -13.80 7.02 -14.01
N ALA A 68 -13.69 8.15 -14.69
CA ALA A 68 -14.06 9.47 -14.18
C ALA A 68 -14.47 10.38 -15.35
N ALA A 69 -15.29 11.38 -15.06
CA ALA A 69 -15.73 12.34 -16.07
C ALA A 69 -14.64 13.36 -16.43
N SER A 70 -13.71 13.64 -15.50
CA SER A 70 -12.61 14.58 -15.70
C SER A 70 -11.40 14.26 -14.82
N ILE A 71 -10.26 14.89 -15.13
CA ILE A 71 -9.05 14.75 -14.30
C ILE A 71 -9.18 15.50 -12.96
N GLU A 72 -9.97 16.57 -12.94
CA GLU A 72 -10.27 17.36 -11.75
C GLU A 72 -11.02 16.51 -10.72
N GLU A 73 -12.04 15.75 -11.15
CA GLU A 73 -12.79 14.84 -10.29
C GLU A 73 -11.85 13.82 -9.61
N VAL A 74 -10.89 13.28 -10.37
CA VAL A 74 -9.91 12.32 -9.86
C VAL A 74 -8.99 12.98 -8.81
N LYS A 75 -8.53 14.20 -9.07
CA LYS A 75 -7.68 14.97 -8.14
C LYS A 75 -8.40 15.31 -6.83
N GLU A 76 -9.66 15.71 -6.91
CA GLU A 76 -10.49 16.02 -5.73
C GLU A 76 -10.67 14.77 -4.85
N LYS A 77 -11.05 13.64 -5.46
CA LYS A 77 -11.21 12.37 -4.74
C LYS A 77 -9.90 11.90 -4.10
N ILE A 78 -8.78 12.08 -4.80
CA ILE A 78 -7.44 11.78 -4.27
C ILE A 78 -7.10 12.66 -3.07
N ALA A 79 -7.50 13.94 -3.09
CA ALA A 79 -7.23 14.85 -1.98
C ALA A 79 -8.01 14.48 -0.70
N GLU A 80 -9.13 13.78 -0.85
CA GLU A 80 -9.91 13.22 0.27
C GLU A 80 -9.29 11.93 0.83
N ASP A 81 -8.32 11.32 0.14
CA ASP A 81 -7.72 10.06 0.54
C ASP A 81 -6.94 10.17 1.86
N VAL A 82 -7.07 9.15 2.72
CA VAL A 82 -6.35 9.11 4.00
C VAL A 82 -4.84 9.15 3.81
N TYR A 83 -4.28 8.56 2.76
CA TYR A 83 -2.85 8.59 2.44
C TYR A 83 -2.39 9.94 1.90
N TRP A 84 -3.28 10.68 1.21
CA TRP A 84 -3.02 12.06 0.86
C TRP A 84 -3.00 12.96 2.10
N GLN A 85 -4.00 12.82 2.98
CA GLN A 85 -4.14 13.63 4.19
C GLN A 85 -3.09 13.31 5.25
N SER A 86 -2.70 12.04 5.38
CA SER A 86 -1.67 11.59 6.34
C SER A 86 -0.24 11.74 5.83
N GLY A 87 -0.03 12.26 4.62
CA GLY A 87 1.31 12.48 4.06
C GLY A 87 2.07 11.20 3.71
N VAL A 88 1.36 10.09 3.48
CA VAL A 88 1.93 8.83 3.00
C VAL A 88 2.27 8.94 1.51
N TRP A 89 1.44 9.66 0.75
CA TRP A 89 1.71 9.91 -0.67
C TRP A 89 2.73 11.01 -0.87
N ASP A 90 3.73 10.71 -1.70
CA ASP A 90 4.67 11.70 -2.21
C ASP A 90 3.99 12.50 -3.32
N LYS A 91 3.53 13.71 -2.98
CA LYS A 91 2.77 14.58 -3.89
C LYS A 91 3.60 15.08 -5.07
N GLU A 92 4.92 15.14 -4.93
CA GLU A 92 5.83 15.59 -6.00
C GLU A 92 6.05 14.49 -7.04
N LYS A 93 5.96 13.22 -6.63
CA LYS A 93 6.10 12.06 -7.51
C LYS A 93 4.77 11.49 -8.00
N MET A 94 3.66 12.09 -7.61
CA MET A 94 2.34 11.62 -8.01
C MET A 94 2.06 11.95 -9.48
N VAL A 95 1.60 10.96 -10.24
CA VAL A 95 1.26 11.11 -11.65
C VAL A 95 -0.20 10.70 -11.87
N ILE A 96 -0.99 11.61 -12.43
CA ILE A 96 -2.39 11.39 -12.80
C ILE A 96 -2.51 11.76 -14.28
N LEU A 97 -2.86 10.80 -15.13
CA LEU A 97 -2.96 10.99 -16.58
C LEU A 97 -4.20 10.27 -17.13
N PRO A 98 -4.85 10.84 -18.16
CA PRO A 98 -5.80 10.08 -18.98
C PRO A 98 -5.10 8.92 -19.68
N ILE A 99 -5.78 7.79 -19.82
CA ILE A 99 -5.27 6.62 -20.53
C ILE A 99 -6.32 6.10 -21.52
N PHE A 100 -5.88 5.81 -22.74
CA PHE A 100 -6.66 5.07 -23.73
C PHE A 100 -6.21 3.62 -23.71
N LEU A 101 -7.09 2.73 -23.26
CA LEU A 101 -6.78 1.31 -23.17
C LEU A 101 -6.95 0.64 -24.54
N ALA A 102 -5.89 0.00 -25.02
CA ALA A 102 -5.94 -0.80 -26.24
C ALA A 102 -6.70 -2.12 -26.06
N THR A 103 -6.83 -2.59 -24.83
CA THR A 103 -7.51 -3.84 -24.46
C THR A 103 -8.42 -3.62 -23.27
N GLN A 104 -9.41 -4.50 -23.08
CA GLN A 104 -10.23 -4.48 -21.88
C GLN A 104 -9.39 -4.80 -20.65
N LEU A 105 -9.79 -4.21 -19.51
CA LEU A 105 -9.24 -4.59 -18.21
C LEU A 105 -9.74 -6.00 -17.85
N PRO A 106 -8.89 -6.83 -17.22
CA PRO A 106 -9.24 -8.20 -16.85
C PRO A 106 -10.36 -8.28 -15.80
#